data_AF-A0A060YTM9-F1
#
_entry.id   AF-A0A060YTM9-F1
#
_cell.length_a   1.000
_cell.length_b   1.000
_cell.length_c   1.000
_cell.angle_alpha   90.00
_cell.angle_beta   90.00
_cell.angle_gamma   90.00
#
_symmetry.space_group_name_H-M   'P 1'
#
loop_
_entity.id
_entity.type
_entity.pdbx_description
1 polymer ?
#
loop_
_entity_poly.entity_id
_entity_poly.type
_entity_poly.pdbx_seq_one_letter_code
_entity_poly.pdbx_strand_id
1 'polypeptide(L)'
;MFSRVYLKVLCCTATLAWGVNLPAHAVIIKGTQIYDTKCGTLVDLGILDVMQIFGRAGRPQFDKYGEGTIIMAHDKLSHYLTLLTQQNPIESQFLETMADNLNAEVSLGTVTNVEEAVRWLSYTYLYICMRANPLAYGINHKAYQMDPGLELYRKELVVAGLNCSVSVLDGPRSGAVL
;
A
#
# COMPACT_ATOMS: atom_id res chain seq x y z
N MET A 1 -22.12 -21.76 -13.79
CA MET A 1 -23.12 -22.28 -12.83
C MET A 1 -23.70 -21.17 -11.94
N PHE A 2 -22.87 -20.41 -11.22
CA PHE A 2 -23.35 -19.31 -10.35
C PHE A 2 -23.99 -18.14 -11.14
N SER A 3 -23.39 -17.71 -12.25
CA SER A 3 -23.95 -16.68 -13.14
C SER A 3 -25.29 -17.05 -13.77
N ARG A 4 -25.61 -18.34 -13.83
CA ARG A 4 -26.89 -18.87 -14.34
C ARG A 4 -27.87 -19.20 -13.20
N VAL A 5 -27.59 -18.76 -11.96
CA VAL A 5 -28.44 -18.90 -10.77
C VAL A 5 -28.69 -20.36 -10.34
N TYR A 6 -27.87 -21.31 -10.80
CA TYR A 6 -27.96 -22.71 -10.33
C TYR A 6 -27.38 -22.91 -8.94
N LEU A 7 -26.48 -22.02 -8.51
CA LEU A 7 -25.87 -22.03 -7.18
C LEU A 7 -26.29 -20.76 -6.44
N LYS A 8 -26.86 -20.93 -5.26
CA LYS A 8 -27.32 -19.81 -4.40
C LYS A 8 -26.20 -19.22 -3.54
N VAL A 9 -25.20 -20.03 -3.20
CA VAL A 9 -24.08 -19.63 -2.32
C VAL A 9 -22.77 -20.08 -2.96
N LEU A 10 -21.78 -19.20 -2.94
CA LEU A 10 -20.43 -19.46 -3.41
C LEU A 10 -19.44 -19.04 -2.32
N CYS A 11 -18.60 -19.98 -1.87
CA CYS A 11 -17.52 -19.70 -0.93
C CYS A 11 -16.21 -19.53 -1.69
N CYS A 12 -15.52 -18.41 -1.51
CA CYS A 12 -14.29 -18.08 -2.22
C CYS A 12 -13.28 -17.36 -1.32
N THR A 13 -12.03 -17.34 -1.76
CA THR A 13 -10.95 -16.54 -1.18
C THR A 13 -10.99 -15.09 -1.72
N ALA A 14 -10.31 -14.16 -1.03
CA ALA A 14 -10.27 -12.74 -1.40
C ALA A 14 -9.78 -12.48 -2.84
N THR A 15 -8.97 -13.38 -3.40
CA THR A 15 -8.46 -13.31 -4.78
C THR A 15 -9.55 -13.26 -5.85
N LEU A 16 -10.75 -13.79 -5.58
CA LEU A 16 -11.84 -13.73 -6.55
C LEU A 16 -12.29 -12.30 -6.82
N ALA A 17 -12.23 -11.42 -5.81
CA ALA A 17 -12.62 -10.02 -5.96
C ALA A 17 -11.75 -9.28 -6.98
N TRP A 18 -10.49 -9.70 -7.15
CA TRP A 18 -9.56 -9.11 -8.12
C TRP A 18 -9.61 -9.78 -9.50
N GLY A 19 -9.78 -11.11 -9.53
CA GLY A 19 -9.61 -11.89 -10.76
C GLY A 19 -10.86 -12.11 -11.61
N VAL A 20 -12.07 -11.99 -11.05
CA VAL A 20 -13.31 -12.38 -11.74
C VAL A 20 -14.43 -11.37 -11.51
N ASN A 21 -15.08 -10.96 -12.59
CA ASN A 21 -16.27 -10.12 -12.52
C ASN A 21 -17.55 -10.95 -12.32
N LEU A 22 -17.77 -11.42 -11.09
CA LEU A 22 -18.97 -12.16 -10.71
C LEU A 22 -19.77 -11.38 -9.65
N PRO A 23 -20.76 -10.56 -10.05
CA PRO A 23 -21.59 -9.83 -9.11
C PRO A 23 -22.58 -10.77 -8.40
N ALA A 24 -22.82 -10.53 -7.12
CA ALA A 24 -23.76 -11.26 -6.27
C ALA A 24 -24.69 -10.27 -5.55
N HIS A 25 -25.92 -10.66 -5.25
CA HIS A 25 -26.86 -9.79 -4.53
C HIS A 25 -26.31 -9.38 -3.15
N ALA A 26 -25.84 -10.37 -2.39
CA ALA A 26 -25.23 -10.18 -1.08
C ALA A 26 -23.83 -10.80 -1.04
N VAL A 27 -22.92 -10.14 -0.34
CA VAL A 27 -21.55 -10.59 -0.11
C VAL A 27 -21.26 -10.59 1.39
N ILE A 28 -20.68 -11.68 1.88
CA ILE A 28 -20.34 -11.84 3.30
C ILE A 28 -18.84 -12.09 3.42
N ILE A 29 -18.15 -11.20 4.14
CA ILE A 29 -16.76 -11.38 4.55
C ILE A 29 -16.76 -12.06 5.92
N LYS A 30 -16.36 -13.33 5.94
CA LYS A 30 -16.29 -14.11 7.18
C LYS A 30 -14.86 -14.07 7.74
N GLY A 31 -14.65 -13.24 8.76
CA GLY A 31 -13.35 -13.03 9.37
C GLY A 31 -12.51 -12.04 8.58
N THR A 32 -11.78 -11.20 9.31
CA THR A 32 -10.94 -10.12 8.74
C THR A 32 -9.46 -10.34 9.00
N GLN A 33 -9.05 -11.57 9.33
CA GLN A 33 -7.66 -11.91 9.61
C GLN A 33 -7.15 -12.89 8.55
N ILE A 34 -5.99 -12.58 8.00
CA ILE A 34 -5.27 -13.41 7.04
C ILE A 34 -3.90 -13.74 7.63
N TYR A 35 -3.36 -14.90 7.28
CA TYR A 35 -2.03 -15.28 7.73
C TYR A 35 -0.96 -14.72 6.80
N ASP A 36 -0.06 -13.89 7.32
CA ASP A 36 1.09 -13.38 6.58
C ASP A 36 2.31 -14.29 6.83
N THR A 37 2.79 -14.94 5.78
CA THR A 37 3.95 -15.83 5.85
C THR A 37 5.26 -15.08 6.10
N LYS A 38 5.33 -13.78 5.77
CA LYS A 38 6.52 -12.96 6.02
C LYS A 38 6.66 -12.59 7.49
N CYS A 39 5.55 -12.24 8.12
CA CYS A 39 5.50 -11.85 9.53
C CYS A 39 5.31 -13.04 10.49
N GLY A 40 4.85 -14.19 9.97
CA GLY A 40 4.56 -15.38 10.77
C GLY A 40 3.36 -15.22 11.71
N THR A 41 2.50 -14.24 11.44
CA THR A 41 1.39 -13.83 12.32
C THR A 41 0.11 -13.60 11.52
N LEU A 42 -1.02 -13.55 12.22
CA LEU A 42 -2.29 -13.12 11.65
C LEU A 42 -2.29 -11.59 11.54
N VAL A 43 -2.50 -11.10 10.33
CA VAL A 43 -2.62 -9.68 10.01
C VAL A 43 -4.05 -9.37 9.57
N ASP A 44 -4.46 -8.12 9.77
CA ASP A 44 -5.80 -7.67 9.37
C ASP A 44 -5.91 -7.56 7.84
N LEU A 45 -7.08 -7.87 7.30
CA LEU A 45 -7.40 -7.79 5.87
C LEU A 45 -7.34 -6.32 5.43
N GLY A 46 -6.63 -6.04 4.35
CA GLY A 46 -6.49 -4.69 3.83
C GLY A 46 -7.84 -4.07 3.41
N ILE A 47 -7.98 -2.76 3.62
CA ILE A 47 -9.22 -2.04 3.25
C ILE A 47 -9.54 -2.16 1.76
N LEU A 48 -8.51 -2.18 0.92
CA LEU A 48 -8.67 -2.33 -0.53
C LEU A 48 -9.33 -3.67 -0.88
N ASP A 49 -8.95 -4.77 -0.22
CA ASP A 49 -9.57 -6.07 -0.43
C ASP A 49 -11.03 -6.06 0.01
N VAL A 50 -11.33 -5.46 1.17
CA VAL A 50 -12.71 -5.30 1.65
C VAL A 50 -13.54 -4.50 0.64
N MET A 51 -13.03 -3.36 0.16
CA MET A 51 -13.70 -2.54 -0.83
C MET A 51 -13.91 -3.27 -2.16
N GLN A 52 -12.92 -4.05 -2.63
CA GLN A 52 -13.06 -4.86 -3.83
C GLN A 52 -14.11 -5.96 -3.68
N ILE A 53 -14.12 -6.65 -2.53
CA ILE A 53 -15.12 -7.69 -2.23
C ILE A 53 -16.52 -7.07 -2.19
N PHE A 54 -16.67 -5.93 -1.53
CA PHE A 54 -17.93 -5.18 -1.47
C PHE A 54 -18.35 -4.61 -2.83
N GLY A 55 -17.40 -4.29 -3.71
CA GLY A 55 -17.68 -3.92 -5.10
C GLY A 55 -18.34 -5.04 -5.93
N ARG A 56 -18.35 -6.29 -5.42
CA ARG A 56 -19.09 -7.41 -6.03
C ARG A 56 -20.53 -7.54 -5.52
N ALA A 57 -20.92 -6.76 -4.49
CA ALA A 57 -22.28 -6.74 -3.98
C ALA A 57 -23.19 -5.88 -4.86
N GLY A 58 -24.35 -6.41 -5.19
CA GLY A 58 -25.33 -5.83 -6.11
C GLY A 58 -25.05 -6.18 -7.57
N ARG A 59 -26.07 -6.71 -8.26
CA ARG A 59 -26.03 -6.92 -9.71
C ARG A 59 -26.63 -5.72 -10.43
N PRO A 60 -25.84 -4.95 -11.20
CA PRO A 60 -26.39 -3.88 -12.03
C PRO A 60 -27.54 -4.40 -12.88
N GLN A 61 -28.64 -3.66 -12.97
CA GLN A 61 -29.89 -3.99 -13.70
C GLN A 61 -30.81 -5.04 -13.07
N PHE A 62 -30.34 -5.89 -12.15
CA PHE A 62 -31.19 -6.92 -11.53
C PHE A 62 -31.61 -6.58 -10.11
N ASP A 63 -30.71 -5.99 -9.32
CA ASP A 63 -30.93 -5.69 -7.92
C ASP A 63 -31.09 -4.16 -7.72
N LYS A 64 -32.02 -3.75 -6.85
CA LYS A 64 -32.21 -2.32 -6.48
C LYS A 64 -31.12 -1.80 -5.54
N TYR A 65 -30.57 -2.69 -4.74
CA TYR A 65 -29.46 -2.47 -3.81
C TYR A 65 -28.68 -3.77 -3.65
N GLY A 66 -27.41 -3.67 -3.27
CA GLY A 66 -26.58 -4.81 -2.86
C GLY A 66 -26.34 -4.78 -1.36
N GLU A 67 -26.11 -5.94 -0.76
CA GLU A 67 -25.83 -6.06 0.67
C GLU A 67 -24.40 -6.56 0.92
N GLY A 68 -23.63 -5.82 1.71
CA GLY A 68 -22.28 -6.20 2.14
C GLY A 68 -22.25 -6.39 3.65
N THR A 69 -21.95 -7.60 4.13
CA THR A 69 -21.82 -7.91 5.56
C THR A 69 -20.39 -8.30 5.88
N ILE A 70 -19.82 -7.74 6.96
CA ILE A 70 -18.53 -8.19 7.53
C ILE A 70 -18.78 -8.79 8.89
N ILE A 71 -18.21 -9.97 9.13
CA ILE A 71 -18.19 -10.62 10.43
C ILE A 71 -16.76 -10.54 10.96
N MET A 72 -16.56 -9.79 12.04
CA MET A 72 -15.24 -9.54 12.65
C MET A 72 -15.32 -9.50 14.18
N ALA A 73 -14.17 -9.46 14.83
CA ALA A 73 -14.08 -9.22 16.26
C ALA A 73 -14.43 -7.75 16.61
N HIS A 74 -15.06 -7.54 17.77
CA HIS A 74 -15.61 -6.24 18.16
C HIS A 74 -14.54 -5.15 18.33
N ASP A 75 -13.32 -5.53 18.71
CA ASP A 75 -12.16 -4.64 18.85
C ASP A 75 -11.74 -3.97 17.53
N LYS A 76 -12.01 -4.62 16.38
CA LYS A 76 -11.65 -4.12 15.04
C LYS A 76 -12.78 -3.35 14.35
N LEU A 77 -14.00 -3.39 14.89
CA LEU A 77 -15.18 -2.78 14.27
C LEU A 77 -15.00 -1.28 14.00
N SER A 78 -14.52 -0.54 15.01
CA SER A 78 -14.29 0.90 14.90
C SER A 78 -13.27 1.22 13.80
N HIS A 79 -12.17 0.47 13.75
CA HIS A 79 -11.12 0.63 12.75
C HIS A 79 -11.66 0.47 11.31
N TYR A 80 -12.35 -0.63 11.02
CA TYR A 80 -12.91 -0.86 9.69
C TYR A 80 -14.03 0.11 9.32
N LEU A 81 -14.86 0.50 10.29
CA LEU A 81 -15.91 1.49 10.06
C LEU A 81 -15.31 2.83 9.66
N THR A 82 -14.29 3.30 10.38
CA THR A 82 -13.52 4.51 10.03
C THR A 82 -12.92 4.38 8.63
N LEU A 83 -12.26 3.26 8.32
CA LEU A 83 -11.63 3.05 7.02
C LEU A 83 -12.62 3.02 5.84
N LEU A 84 -13.85 2.52 6.05
CA LEU A 84 -14.88 2.43 5.02
C LEU A 84 -15.68 3.73 4.85
N THR A 85 -15.86 4.51 5.91
CA THR A 85 -16.71 5.70 5.91
C THR A 85 -15.93 7.00 5.71
N GLN A 86 -14.68 7.04 6.15
CA GLN A 86 -13.83 8.21 6.02
C GLN A 86 -12.91 8.08 4.80
N GLN A 87 -12.77 9.17 4.05
CA GLN A 87 -11.74 9.28 3.03
C GLN A 87 -10.39 9.48 3.72
N ASN A 88 -9.70 8.38 4.03
CA ASN A 88 -8.33 8.49 4.50
C ASN A 88 -7.45 8.99 3.35
N PRO A 89 -6.60 10.00 3.59
CA PRO A 89 -5.65 10.44 2.57
C PRO A 89 -4.72 9.27 2.24
N ILE A 90 -4.49 9.08 0.94
CA ILE A 90 -3.51 8.11 0.47
C ILE A 90 -2.13 8.72 0.70
N GLU A 91 -1.30 8.03 1.47
CA GLU A 91 0.07 8.47 1.77
C GLU A 91 1.08 7.55 1.09
N SER A 92 2.24 8.10 0.73
CA SER A 92 3.32 7.34 0.09
C SER A 92 4.06 6.45 1.09
N GLN A 93 4.21 5.16 0.76
CA GLN A 93 5.08 4.18 1.45
C GLN A 93 6.47 4.04 0.78
N PHE A 94 6.83 4.98 -0.11
CA PHE A 94 8.04 4.87 -0.93
C PHE A 94 9.34 4.92 -0.11
N LEU A 95 9.32 5.54 1.07
CA LEU A 95 10.50 5.72 1.91
C LEU A 95 11.18 4.40 2.29
N GLU A 96 10.40 3.35 2.57
CA GLU A 96 10.93 2.03 2.97
C GLU A 96 11.66 1.30 1.84
N THR A 97 11.20 1.49 0.60
CA THR A 97 11.74 0.83 -0.60
C THR A 97 12.61 1.77 -1.44
N MET A 98 12.85 2.98 -0.96
CA MET A 98 13.55 4.03 -1.72
C MET A 98 14.96 3.61 -2.09
N ALA A 99 15.69 2.95 -1.18
CA ALA A 99 17.07 2.53 -1.40
C ALA A 99 17.19 1.55 -2.59
N ASP A 100 16.27 0.57 -2.67
CA ASP A 100 16.24 -0.41 -3.76
C ASP A 100 15.88 0.24 -5.09
N ASN A 101 14.86 1.10 -5.09
CA ASN A 101 14.44 1.83 -6.30
C ASN A 101 15.53 2.78 -6.80
N LEU A 102 16.22 3.47 -5.88
CA LEU A 102 17.34 4.34 -6.23
C LEU A 102 18.50 3.54 -6.82
N ASN A 103 18.82 2.37 -6.25
CA ASN A 103 19.86 1.48 -6.77
C ASN A 103 19.53 0.98 -8.19
N ALA A 104 18.26 0.73 -8.49
CA ALA A 104 17.81 0.38 -9.83
C ALA A 104 18.05 1.52 -10.83
N GLU A 105 17.73 2.76 -10.48
CA GLU A 105 17.97 3.92 -11.35
C GLU A 105 19.46 4.23 -11.56
N VAL A 106 20.29 4.00 -10.55
CA VAL A 106 21.76 4.09 -10.68
C VAL A 106 22.27 3.00 -11.62
N SER A 107 21.77 1.77 -11.50
CA SER A 107 22.15 0.65 -12.37
C SER A 107 21.71 0.86 -13.82
N LEU A 108 20.58 1.53 -14.04
CA LEU A 108 20.08 1.91 -15.36
C LEU A 108 20.83 3.11 -15.97
N GLY A 109 21.60 3.84 -15.17
CA GLY A 109 22.31 5.05 -15.59
C GLY A 109 21.42 6.30 -15.70
N THR A 110 20.17 6.23 -15.23
CA THR A 110 19.27 7.40 -15.15
C THR A 110 19.74 8.40 -14.10
N VAL A 111 20.32 7.90 -13.01
CA VAL A 111 20.83 8.68 -11.89
C VAL A 111 22.32 8.39 -11.73
N THR A 112 23.16 9.37 -12.02
CA THR A 112 24.62 9.24 -11.97
C THR A 112 25.25 10.02 -10.81
N ASN A 113 24.51 10.97 -10.24
CA ASN A 113 24.98 11.85 -9.17
C ASN A 113 23.86 12.16 -8.16
N VAL A 114 24.26 12.73 -7.02
CA VAL A 114 23.33 13.04 -5.91
C VAL A 114 22.30 14.10 -6.32
N GLU A 115 22.68 15.06 -7.17
CA GLU A 115 21.75 16.10 -7.64
C GLU A 115 20.65 15.52 -8.53
N GLU A 116 21.00 14.59 -9.43
CA GLU A 116 20.07 13.81 -10.23
C GLU A 116 19.17 12.94 -9.37
N ALA A 117 19.69 12.33 -8.30
CA ALA A 117 18.89 11.56 -7.35
C ALA A 117 17.84 12.43 -6.63
N VAL A 118 18.24 13.62 -6.17
CA VAL A 118 17.33 14.59 -5.54
C VAL A 118 16.27 15.07 -6.55
N ARG A 119 16.66 15.28 -7.80
CA ARG A 119 15.74 15.62 -8.89
C ARG A 119 14.79 14.46 -9.18
N TRP A 120 15.28 13.23 -9.23
CA TRP A 120 14.46 12.04 -9.41
C TRP A 120 13.37 11.91 -8.34
N LEU A 121 13.73 12.14 -7.07
CA LEU A 121 12.76 12.16 -5.97
C LEU A 121 11.63 13.18 -6.19
N SER A 122 11.90 14.31 -6.86
CA SER A 122 10.88 15.33 -7.13
C SER A 122 9.76 14.84 -8.06
N TYR A 123 10.02 13.79 -8.85
CA TYR A 123 9.03 13.18 -9.74
C TYR A 123 8.17 12.11 -9.03
N THR A 124 8.49 11.77 -7.79
CA THR A 124 7.79 10.72 -7.04
C THR A 124 6.55 11.24 -6.31
N TYR A 125 5.61 10.34 -6.02
CA TYR A 125 4.46 10.66 -5.19
C TYR A 125 4.86 11.04 -3.75
N LEU A 126 5.98 10.50 -3.25
CA LEU A 126 6.52 10.85 -1.93
C LEU A 126 6.77 12.34 -1.80
N TYR A 127 7.36 12.99 -2.82
CA TYR A 127 7.61 14.43 -2.80
C TYR A 127 6.31 15.25 -2.69
N ILE A 128 5.26 14.82 -3.38
CA ILE A 128 3.95 15.49 -3.33
C ILE A 128 3.34 15.33 -1.92
N CYS A 129 3.34 14.12 -1.37
CA CYS A 129 2.83 13.86 -0.02
C CYS A 129 3.61 14.62 1.06
N MET A 130 4.95 14.65 0.99
CA MET A 130 5.78 15.39 1.94
C MET A 130 5.48 16.90 1.94
N ARG A 131 5.08 17.47 0.80
CA ARG A 131 4.69 18.89 0.71
C ARG A 131 3.27 19.14 1.20
N ALA A 132 2.36 18.19 0.96
CA ALA A 132 0.97 18.29 1.40
C ALA A 132 0.82 18.07 2.92
N ASN A 133 1.56 17.11 3.47
CA ASN A 133 1.51 16.73 4.89
C ASN A 133 2.92 16.49 5.47
N PRO A 134 3.73 17.54 5.68
CA PRO A 134 5.12 17.40 6.13
C PRO A 134 5.26 16.65 7.47
N LEU A 135 4.30 16.84 8.37
CA LEU A 135 4.32 16.25 9.72
C LEU A 135 4.26 14.72 9.69
N ALA A 136 3.51 14.13 8.76
CA ALA A 136 3.42 12.67 8.61
C ALA A 136 4.77 12.04 8.22
N TYR A 137 5.66 12.82 7.61
CA TYR A 137 7.00 12.40 7.19
C TYR A 137 8.11 12.85 8.15
N GLY A 138 7.76 13.30 9.36
CA GLY A 138 8.73 13.75 10.36
C GLY A 138 9.33 15.13 10.10
N ILE A 139 8.81 15.88 9.11
CA ILE A 139 9.30 17.20 8.76
C ILE A 139 8.60 18.23 9.65
N ASN A 140 9.37 18.91 10.50
CA ASN A 140 8.84 19.93 11.38
C ASN A 140 8.39 21.18 10.58
N HIS A 141 7.33 21.85 11.02
CA HIS A 141 6.77 23.01 10.31
C HIS A 141 7.80 24.15 10.12
N LYS A 142 8.69 24.34 11.11
CA LYS A 142 9.80 25.31 11.01
C LYS A 142 10.81 24.94 9.92
N ALA A 143 11.13 23.65 9.78
CA ALA A 143 12.04 23.17 8.75
C ALA A 143 11.43 23.36 7.35
N TYR A 144 10.13 23.07 7.21
CA TYR A 144 9.41 23.28 5.95
C TYR A 144 9.32 24.77 5.56
N GLN A 145 9.17 25.69 6.52
CA GLN A 145 9.18 27.13 6.24
C GLN A 145 10.55 27.63 5.75
N MET A 146 11.64 27.04 6.24
CA MET A 146 13.01 27.37 5.81
C MET A 146 13.39 26.73 4.48
N ASP A 147 12.82 25.57 4.15
CA ASP A 147 13.03 24.84 2.89
C ASP A 147 11.70 24.35 2.29
N PRO A 148 10.94 25.23 1.62
CA PRO A 148 9.65 24.86 1.01
C PRO A 148 9.78 23.86 -0.14
N GLY A 149 10.98 23.77 -0.74
CA GLY A 149 11.33 22.83 -1.80
C GLY A 149 11.78 21.47 -1.27
N LEU A 150 11.96 21.32 0.04
CA LEU A 150 12.52 20.13 0.69
C LEU A 150 13.81 19.64 0.00
N GLU A 151 14.64 20.55 -0.49
CA GLU A 151 15.86 20.20 -1.22
C GLU A 151 16.90 19.60 -0.27
N LEU A 152 17.07 20.20 0.91
CA LEU A 152 18.01 19.75 1.92
C LEU A 152 17.55 18.41 2.51
N TYR A 153 16.26 18.30 2.81
CA TYR A 153 15.66 17.07 3.31
C TYR A 153 15.76 15.91 2.29
N ARG A 154 15.47 16.16 1.01
CA ARG A 154 15.64 15.14 -0.04
C ARG A 154 17.09 14.71 -0.20
N LYS A 155 18.04 15.64 -0.08
CA LYS A 155 19.47 15.31 -0.13
C LYS A 155 19.87 14.41 1.04
N GLU A 156 19.40 14.70 2.25
CA GLU A 156 19.60 13.84 3.41
C GLU A 156 19.00 12.44 3.19
N LEU A 157 17.78 12.34 2.65
CA LEU A 157 17.15 11.07 2.33
C LEU A 157 17.94 10.25 1.30
N VAL A 158 18.44 10.88 0.24
CA VAL A 158 19.27 10.21 -0.78
C VAL A 158 20.57 9.70 -0.16
N VAL A 159 21.26 10.53 0.62
CA VAL A 159 22.53 10.14 1.25
C VAL A 159 22.31 9.02 2.27
N ALA A 160 21.25 9.10 3.07
CA ALA A 160 20.87 8.04 4.01
C ALA A 160 20.53 6.73 3.29
N GLY A 161 19.76 6.80 2.19
CA GLY A 161 19.42 5.65 1.35
C GLY A 161 20.65 4.98 0.75
N LEU A 162 21.58 5.76 0.20
CA LEU A 162 22.84 5.23 -0.35
C LEU A 162 23.71 4.57 0.73
N ASN A 163 23.82 5.19 1.91
CA ASN A 163 24.59 4.62 3.02
C ASN A 163 23.99 3.31 3.56
N CYS A 164 22.66 3.17 3.53
CA CYS A 164 21.96 1.94 3.89
C CYS A 164 22.22 0.82 2.86
N SER A 165 22.26 1.15 1.56
CA SER A 165 22.62 0.17 0.52
C SER A 165 24.06 -0.33 0.65
N VAL A 166 24.99 0.53 1.10
CA VAL A 166 26.41 0.15 1.30
C VAL A 166 26.57 -0.80 2.49
N SER A 167 25.86 -0.59 3.60
CA SER A 167 25.96 -1.48 4.77
C SER A 167 25.36 -2.87 4.54
N VAL A 168 24.39 -3.01 3.63
CA VAL A 168 23.86 -4.33 3.20
C VAL A 168 24.87 -5.10 2.33
N LEU A 169 25.76 -4.41 1.60
CA LEU A 169 26.81 -5.04 0.80
C LEU A 169 28.05 -5.46 1.62
N ASP A 170 28.24 -4.90 2.82
CA ASP A 170 29.34 -5.22 3.75
C ASP A 170 28.96 -6.26 4.84
N GLY A 171 27.77 -6.85 4.76
CA GLY A 171 27.44 -8.06 5.53
C GLY A 171 28.33 -9.25 5.10
N PRO A 172 28.70 -10.17 6.01
CA PRO A 172 29.67 -11.22 5.68
C PRO A 172 29.18 -12.02 4.49
N ARG A 173 29.96 -12.01 3.41
CA ARG A 173 29.82 -12.90 2.26
C ARG A 173 29.98 -14.35 2.73
N SER A 174 28.93 -14.93 3.29
CA SER A 174 28.83 -16.38 3.40
C SER A 174 28.53 -16.92 2.00
N GLY A 175 29.46 -17.71 1.48
CA GLY A 175 29.50 -18.12 0.09
C GLY A 175 28.34 -19.03 -0.34
N ALA A 176 27.98 -18.84 -1.61
CA ALA A 176 27.44 -19.82 -2.55
C ALA A 176 27.65 -19.15 -3.92
N VAL A 177 28.67 -19.48 -4.73
CA VAL A 177 28.81 -20.71 -5.53
C VAL A 177 27.45 -21.31 -5.86
N LEU A 178 26.82 -20.84 -6.94
CA LEU A 178 26.81 -21.51 -8.25
C LEU A 178 26.44 -20.48 -9.34
#